data_AF-A0A438F673-F1
#
_entry.id   AF-A0A438F673-F1
#
_cell.length_a   1.000
_cell.length_b   1.000
_cell.length_c   1.000
_cell.angle_alpha   90.00
_cell.angle_beta   90.00
_cell.angle_gamma   90.00
#
_symmetry.space_group_name_H-M   'P 1'
#
loop_
_entity.id
_entity.type
_entity.pdbx_description
1 polymer ?
#
loop_
_entity_poly.entity_id
_entity_poly.type
_entity_poly.pdbx_seq_one_letter_code
_entity_poly.pdbx_strand_id
1 'polypeptide(L)'
;MLCGCHVRPLLLRGLRNIQALSETRLLRPFRRSLIVSWILREVAAPLLKKIPWISTSQTHSTEWYQQEAVLRVSLGNFLFFAIFALIMIGVKDQNDRRDSWHHGGWVAKMVIWVLLIILMFFVPNVVISIYGTLSKFGAGLFLLVQVIILLDFTHSWNDAWVEKDEQKWYIALLAVSIGCYLLAFTFSGILFIWFNPSGNDCGLNIFFIVMTMILAFSFAVIALHPRVNGSLLPASVISLYCAYVCYTGLSSEPRDYACNGLHNKSKAVSTSTLILGMLTTVLSVLYSAVRAGSSTTFLSPPSSPKSGGKKPLLESEDTESGKEKKEEEAKPVSYSYTFFHLIFALASMYSAMLLSGWTSSNDSSDMIDVGWTSVWVRICTEWVTALLYVWSLLALYSSLIVSSFRPPIYN
;
A
#
# COMPACT_ATOMS: atom_id res chain seq x y z
N MET A 1 -34.86 26.21 27.79
CA MET A 1 -34.92 24.80 27.34
C MET A 1 -33.75 24.59 26.37
N LEU A 2 -32.57 24.25 26.89
CA LEU A 2 -31.31 24.14 26.14
C LEU A 2 -30.85 22.67 26.19
N CYS A 3 -31.08 21.89 25.13
CA CYS A 3 -30.52 20.54 25.03
C CYS A 3 -30.43 20.02 23.57
N GLY A 4 -29.95 20.84 22.62
CA GLY A 4 -29.87 20.46 21.19
C GLY A 4 -28.46 20.40 20.57
N CYS A 5 -27.47 21.14 21.08
CA CYS A 5 -26.22 21.38 20.34
C CYS A 5 -25.07 20.40 20.59
N HIS A 6 -25.17 19.48 21.56
CA HIS A 6 -24.06 18.56 21.87
C HIS A 6 -24.20 17.15 21.26
N VAL A 7 -25.39 16.79 20.75
CA VAL A 7 -25.64 15.42 20.27
C VAL A 7 -25.12 15.20 18.85
N ARG A 8 -25.24 16.19 17.93
CA ARG A 8 -24.81 16.04 16.52
C ARG A 8 -23.29 15.80 16.34
N PRO A 9 -22.37 16.49 17.03
CA PRO A 9 -20.93 16.22 16.90
C PRO A 9 -20.54 14.84 17.44
N LEU A 10 -21.21 14.38 18.49
CA LEU A 10 -21.03 13.08 19.12
C LEU A 10 -21.57 11.93 18.26
N LEU A 11 -22.73 12.11 17.64
CA LEU A 11 -23.31 11.14 16.69
C LEU A 11 -22.47 11.03 15.42
N LEU A 12 -21.97 12.14 14.87
CA LEU A 12 -21.06 12.14 13.72
C LEU A 12 -19.67 11.58 14.05
N ARG A 13 -19.17 11.75 15.29
CA ARG A 13 -17.97 11.05 15.77
C ARG A 13 -18.24 9.56 15.98
N GLY A 14 -19.40 9.19 16.50
CA GLY A 14 -19.83 7.81 16.69
C GLY A 14 -19.96 7.05 15.38
N LEU A 15 -20.60 7.66 14.37
CA LEU A 15 -20.74 7.08 13.02
C LEU A 15 -19.38 6.92 12.32
N ARG A 16 -18.48 7.91 12.42
CA ARG A 16 -17.09 7.79 11.94
C ARG A 16 -16.32 6.67 12.65
N ASN A 17 -16.49 6.53 13.96
CA ASN A 17 -15.88 5.44 14.71
C ASN A 17 -16.45 4.08 14.28
N ILE A 18 -17.75 3.97 14.02
CA ILE A 18 -18.40 2.73 13.55
C ILE A 18 -17.94 2.34 12.14
N GLN A 19 -17.81 3.31 11.23
CA GLN A 19 -17.33 3.07 9.86
C GLN A 19 -15.83 2.73 9.82
N ALA A 20 -14.99 3.45 10.58
CA ALA A 20 -13.59 3.01 10.76
C ALA A 20 -13.50 1.61 11.41
N LEU A 21 -14.43 1.29 12.32
CA LEU A 21 -14.56 -0.04 12.92
C LEU A 21 -15.13 -1.09 11.97
N SER A 22 -15.81 -0.78 10.87
CA SER A 22 -16.20 -1.76 9.84
C SER A 22 -15.05 -2.02 8.87
N GLU A 23 -14.34 -0.97 8.46
CA GLU A 23 -13.23 -1.09 7.51
C GLU A 23 -12.04 -1.85 8.10
N THR A 24 -11.74 -1.60 9.37
CA THR A 24 -10.74 -2.38 10.10
C THR A 24 -11.12 -3.85 10.29
N ARG A 25 -12.41 -4.22 10.14
CA ARG A 25 -12.81 -5.63 10.15
C ARG A 25 -12.56 -6.31 8.80
N LEU A 26 -12.58 -5.58 7.69
CA LEU A 26 -12.23 -6.11 6.36
C LEU A 26 -10.75 -6.47 6.27
N LEU A 27 -9.91 -5.95 7.19
CA LEU A 27 -8.51 -6.36 7.35
C LEU A 27 -8.35 -7.77 7.96
N ARG A 28 -9.36 -8.30 8.67
CA ARG A 28 -9.21 -9.58 9.41
C ARG A 28 -8.91 -10.76 8.49
N PRO A 29 -9.63 -10.99 7.36
CA PRO A 29 -9.31 -12.08 6.44
C PRO A 29 -7.89 -11.96 5.87
N PHE A 30 -7.49 -10.75 5.45
CA PHE A 30 -6.16 -10.49 4.93
C PHE A 30 -5.05 -10.82 5.94
N ARG A 31 -5.14 -10.27 7.17
CA ARG A 31 -4.17 -10.54 8.23
C ARG A 31 -4.11 -12.02 8.61
N ARG A 32 -5.26 -12.69 8.67
CA ARG A 32 -5.33 -14.14 8.94
C ARG A 32 -4.70 -14.93 7.79
N SER A 33 -4.93 -14.54 6.55
CA SER A 33 -4.30 -15.16 5.37
C SER A 33 -2.79 -15.10 5.45
N LEU A 34 -2.21 -13.96 5.82
CA LEU A 34 -0.76 -13.82 5.98
C LEU A 34 -0.19 -14.79 7.02
N ILE A 35 -0.84 -14.86 8.18
CA ILE A 35 -0.42 -15.77 9.26
C ILE A 35 -0.54 -17.23 8.81
N VAL A 36 -1.65 -17.59 8.16
CA VAL A 36 -1.86 -18.96 7.63
C VAL A 36 -0.84 -19.30 6.57
N SER A 37 -0.57 -18.40 5.61
CA SER A 37 0.46 -18.60 4.59
C SER A 37 1.85 -18.77 5.19
N TRP A 38 2.20 -17.97 6.21
CA TRP A 38 3.49 -18.08 6.89
C TRP A 38 3.62 -19.41 7.66
N ILE A 39 2.59 -19.82 8.39
CA ILE A 39 2.58 -21.13 9.09
C ILE A 39 2.68 -22.27 8.08
N LEU A 40 1.84 -22.28 7.05
CA LEU A 40 1.82 -23.36 6.06
C LEU A 40 3.10 -23.40 5.23
N ARG A 41 3.76 -22.27 5.01
CA ARG A 41 5.10 -22.26 4.41
C ARG A 41 6.09 -23.13 5.20
N GLU A 42 6.05 -23.08 6.52
CA GLU A 42 6.98 -23.86 7.36
C GLU A 42 6.54 -25.31 7.55
N VAL A 43 5.22 -25.58 7.67
CA VAL A 43 4.72 -26.90 8.11
C VAL A 43 4.04 -27.73 7.02
N ALA A 44 3.65 -27.15 5.88
CA ALA A 44 2.79 -27.85 4.91
C ALA A 44 3.55 -28.84 4.02
N ALA A 45 4.86 -28.69 3.84
CA ALA A 45 5.64 -29.57 2.96
C ALA A 45 5.45 -31.08 3.22
N PRO A 46 5.56 -31.60 4.46
CA PRO A 46 5.30 -33.02 4.73
C PRO A 46 3.84 -33.45 4.50
N LEU A 47 2.89 -32.52 4.60
CA LEU A 47 1.46 -32.78 4.35
C LEU A 47 1.19 -32.85 2.84
N LEU A 48 1.71 -31.89 2.08
CA LEU A 48 1.52 -31.79 0.63
C LEU A 48 2.14 -32.96 -0.13
N LYS A 49 3.27 -33.49 0.35
CA LYS A 49 3.90 -34.71 -0.20
C LYS A 49 3.00 -35.95 -0.16
N LYS A 50 2.03 -36.00 0.77
CA LYS A 50 1.08 -37.12 0.89
C LYS A 50 -0.13 -36.99 -0.05
N ILE A 51 -0.30 -35.85 -0.71
CA ILE A 51 -1.46 -35.56 -1.55
C ILE A 51 -1.12 -35.92 -3.01
N PRO A 52 -1.73 -36.97 -3.58
CA PRO A 52 -1.28 -37.54 -4.86
C PRO A 52 -1.50 -36.63 -6.08
N TRP A 53 -2.51 -35.75 -6.05
CA TRP A 53 -2.74 -34.79 -7.15
C TRP A 53 -1.84 -33.55 -7.09
N ILE A 54 -1.15 -33.31 -5.97
CA ILE A 54 -0.19 -32.21 -5.81
C ILE A 54 1.23 -32.73 -6.05
N SER A 55 1.56 -33.87 -5.42
CA SER A 55 2.85 -34.55 -5.56
C SER A 55 2.87 -35.44 -6.81
N THR A 56 2.76 -34.84 -8.00
CA THR A 56 2.73 -35.56 -9.29
C THR A 56 4.08 -36.11 -9.74
N SER A 57 5.20 -35.59 -9.20
CA SER A 57 6.56 -36.08 -9.45
C SER A 57 7.32 -36.28 -8.14
N GLN A 58 8.15 -37.33 -8.08
CA GLN A 58 9.04 -37.61 -6.93
C GLN A 58 10.25 -36.65 -6.85
N THR A 59 10.41 -35.73 -7.81
CA THR A 59 11.59 -34.86 -7.94
C THR A 59 11.43 -33.44 -7.39
N HIS A 60 10.27 -33.09 -6.82
CA HIS A 60 10.06 -31.73 -6.29
C HIS A 60 10.81 -31.49 -4.98
N SER A 61 11.51 -30.36 -4.89
CA SER A 61 12.21 -29.95 -3.67
C SER A 61 11.23 -29.57 -2.56
N THR A 62 11.72 -29.49 -1.32
CA THR A 62 10.87 -29.10 -0.18
C THR A 62 10.34 -27.67 -0.34
N GLU A 63 11.17 -26.76 -0.87
CA GLU A 63 10.85 -25.34 -1.12
C GLU A 63 9.70 -25.20 -2.12
N TRP A 64 9.65 -26.05 -3.15
CA TRP A 64 8.55 -26.07 -4.11
C TRP A 64 7.21 -26.30 -3.40
N TYR A 65 7.14 -27.28 -2.48
CA TYR A 65 5.92 -27.52 -1.69
C TYR A 65 5.57 -26.32 -0.78
N GLN A 66 6.57 -25.63 -0.23
CA GLN A 66 6.35 -24.43 0.58
C GLN A 66 5.74 -23.30 -0.27
N GLN A 67 6.26 -23.08 -1.48
CA GLN A 67 5.74 -22.10 -2.44
C GLN A 67 4.30 -22.44 -2.86
N GLU A 68 4.03 -23.70 -3.20
CA GLU A 68 2.69 -24.15 -3.61
C GLU A 68 1.65 -23.98 -2.50
N ALA A 69 2.04 -24.17 -1.24
CA ALA A 69 1.18 -23.92 -0.08
C ALA A 69 0.78 -22.45 0.01
N VAL A 70 1.77 -21.55 -0.10
CA VAL A 70 1.59 -20.09 -0.05
C VAL A 70 0.71 -19.61 -1.20
N LEU A 71 0.97 -20.08 -2.43
CA LEU A 71 0.22 -19.69 -3.62
C LEU A 71 -1.24 -20.12 -3.54
N ARG A 72 -1.54 -21.31 -3.01
CA ARG A 72 -2.92 -21.79 -2.83
C ARG A 72 -3.71 -20.94 -1.84
N VAL A 73 -3.13 -20.65 -0.67
CA VAL A 73 -3.77 -19.77 0.32
C VAL A 73 -3.97 -18.37 -0.27
N SER A 74 -2.95 -17.84 -0.92
CA SER A 74 -3.01 -16.52 -1.56
C SER A 74 -4.08 -16.46 -2.65
N LEU A 75 -4.20 -17.48 -3.50
CA LEU A 75 -5.24 -17.53 -4.54
C LEU A 75 -6.64 -17.49 -3.93
N GLY A 76 -6.88 -18.22 -2.84
CA GLY A 76 -8.17 -18.20 -2.15
C GLY A 76 -8.49 -16.82 -1.59
N ASN A 77 -7.48 -16.15 -1.03
CA ASN A 77 -7.60 -14.79 -0.52
C ASN A 77 -7.82 -13.75 -1.64
N PHE A 78 -7.07 -13.86 -2.73
CA PHE A 78 -7.21 -13.04 -3.93
C PHE A 78 -8.62 -13.17 -4.51
N LEU A 79 -9.11 -14.40 -4.71
CA LEU A 79 -10.46 -14.65 -5.24
C LEU A 79 -11.53 -14.07 -4.32
N PHE A 80 -11.39 -14.22 -2.99
CA PHE A 80 -12.33 -13.62 -2.04
C PHE A 80 -12.45 -12.11 -2.24
N PHE A 81 -11.33 -11.38 -2.27
CA PHE A 81 -11.33 -9.93 -2.44
C PHE A 81 -11.70 -9.50 -3.86
N ALA A 82 -11.25 -10.22 -4.90
CA ALA A 82 -11.57 -9.92 -6.29
C ALA A 82 -13.08 -10.11 -6.58
N ILE A 83 -13.68 -11.20 -6.10
CA ILE A 83 -15.13 -11.43 -6.22
C ILE A 83 -15.90 -10.34 -5.49
N PHE A 84 -15.49 -9.96 -4.28
CA PHE A 84 -16.10 -8.85 -3.56
C PHE A 84 -15.94 -7.52 -4.30
N ALA A 85 -14.78 -7.25 -4.90
CA ALA A 85 -14.57 -6.05 -5.72
C ALA A 85 -15.54 -5.99 -6.89
N LEU A 86 -15.77 -7.11 -7.58
CA LEU A 86 -16.70 -7.24 -8.71
C LEU A 86 -18.16 -7.00 -8.27
N ILE A 87 -18.59 -7.59 -7.16
CA ILE A 87 -19.94 -7.39 -6.60
C ILE A 87 -20.20 -5.92 -6.28
N MET A 88 -19.17 -5.21 -5.81
CA MET A 88 -19.27 -3.81 -5.37
C MET A 88 -19.15 -2.79 -6.51
N ILE A 89 -19.07 -3.23 -7.78
CA ILE A 89 -18.98 -2.31 -8.93
C ILE A 89 -20.24 -1.44 -9.04
N GLY A 90 -20.03 -0.13 -9.09
CA GLY A 90 -21.10 0.83 -9.33
C GLY A 90 -21.97 1.17 -8.12
N VAL A 91 -21.55 0.83 -6.90
CA VAL A 91 -22.19 1.34 -5.68
C VAL A 91 -21.85 2.83 -5.53
N LYS A 92 -22.88 3.69 -5.47
CA LYS A 92 -22.74 5.15 -5.39
C LYS A 92 -23.33 5.75 -4.11
N ASP A 93 -24.31 5.10 -3.51
CA ASP A 93 -25.03 5.56 -2.34
C ASP A 93 -25.16 4.45 -1.30
N GLN A 94 -25.38 4.85 -0.04
CA GLN A 94 -25.53 3.95 1.10
C GLN A 94 -26.90 3.23 1.15
N ASN A 95 -27.84 3.58 0.27
CA ASN A 95 -29.15 2.94 0.21
C ASN A 95 -29.12 1.64 -0.60
N ASP A 96 -28.07 1.43 -1.40
CA ASP A 96 -27.82 0.18 -2.09
C ASP A 96 -27.70 -1.00 -1.09
N ARG A 97 -28.44 -2.09 -1.33
CA ARG A 97 -28.38 -3.30 -0.49
C ARG A 97 -26.94 -3.85 -0.37
N ARG A 98 -26.09 -3.59 -1.35
CA ARG A 98 -24.67 -3.98 -1.36
C ARG A 98 -23.86 -3.25 -0.28
N ASP A 99 -24.25 -2.04 0.12
CA ASP A 99 -23.66 -1.31 1.25
C ASP A 99 -23.80 -2.10 2.56
N SER A 100 -25.01 -2.61 2.83
CA SER A 100 -25.28 -3.44 3.99
C SER A 100 -24.39 -4.70 4.00
N TRP A 101 -24.15 -5.29 2.82
CA TRP A 101 -23.26 -6.44 2.72
C TRP A 101 -21.79 -6.07 2.83
N HIS A 102 -21.37 -4.87 2.42
CA HIS A 102 -20.02 -4.36 2.61
C HIS A 102 -19.67 -4.21 4.10
N HIS A 103 -20.56 -3.61 4.89
CA HIS A 103 -20.34 -3.33 6.31
C HIS A 103 -20.75 -4.48 7.26
N GLY A 104 -21.62 -5.39 6.80
CA GLY A 104 -22.23 -6.47 7.58
C GLY A 104 -21.78 -7.88 7.20
N GLY A 105 -22.53 -8.90 7.65
CA GLY A 105 -22.37 -10.29 7.21
C GLY A 105 -21.05 -10.98 7.59
N TRP A 106 -20.38 -10.53 8.65
CA TRP A 106 -19.01 -10.95 8.99
C TRP A 106 -18.81 -12.45 9.16
N VAL A 107 -19.73 -13.13 9.84
CA VAL A 107 -19.63 -14.58 10.04
C VAL A 107 -19.69 -15.31 8.70
N ALA A 108 -20.66 -14.96 7.84
CA ALA A 108 -20.79 -15.53 6.50
C ALA A 108 -19.55 -15.26 5.64
N LYS A 109 -19.02 -14.03 5.64
CA LYS A 109 -17.77 -13.68 4.94
C LYS A 109 -16.59 -14.54 5.40
N MET A 110 -16.44 -14.71 6.71
CA MET A 110 -15.35 -15.54 7.24
C MET A 110 -15.50 -17.01 6.83
N VAL A 111 -16.72 -17.55 6.84
CA VAL A 111 -16.98 -18.92 6.38
C VAL A 111 -16.67 -19.06 4.89
N ILE A 112 -17.16 -18.15 4.05
CA ILE A 112 -16.88 -18.15 2.60
C ILE A 112 -15.38 -18.06 2.34
N TRP A 113 -14.67 -17.18 3.05
CA TRP A 113 -13.21 -17.03 2.93
C TRP A 113 -12.46 -18.32 3.30
N VAL A 114 -12.81 -18.98 4.42
CA VAL A 114 -12.20 -20.27 4.80
C VAL A 114 -12.48 -21.34 3.74
N LEU A 115 -13.72 -21.42 3.25
CA LEU A 115 -14.08 -22.38 2.20
C LEU A 115 -13.30 -22.15 0.91
N LEU A 116 -13.15 -20.88 0.47
CA LEU A 116 -12.35 -20.55 -0.70
C LEU A 116 -10.88 -20.99 -0.53
N ILE A 117 -10.26 -20.76 0.64
CA ILE A 117 -8.90 -21.23 0.91
C ILE A 117 -8.81 -22.75 0.82
N ILE A 118 -9.72 -23.48 1.46
CA ILE A 118 -9.73 -24.95 1.44
C ILE A 118 -9.89 -25.46 0.01
N LEU A 119 -10.78 -24.86 -0.77
CA LEU A 119 -11.02 -25.24 -2.18
C LEU A 119 -9.75 -25.11 -3.04
N MET A 120 -8.88 -24.14 -2.76
CA MET A 120 -7.64 -23.97 -3.52
C MET A 120 -6.65 -25.13 -3.36
N PHE A 121 -6.76 -25.96 -2.31
CA PHE A 121 -5.94 -27.17 -2.17
C PHE A 121 -6.37 -28.32 -3.10
N PHE A 122 -7.57 -28.24 -3.69
CA PHE A 122 -8.06 -29.19 -4.69
C PHE A 122 -7.79 -28.72 -6.13
N VAL A 123 -7.25 -27.51 -6.30
CA VAL A 123 -6.97 -26.94 -7.62
C VAL A 123 -5.67 -27.56 -8.21
N PRO A 124 -5.65 -27.90 -9.52
CA PRO A 124 -4.48 -28.47 -10.18
C PRO A 124 -3.26 -27.53 -10.19
N ASN A 125 -2.06 -28.11 -10.18
CA ASN A 125 -0.78 -27.37 -10.17
C ASN A 125 -0.64 -26.38 -11.34
N VAL A 126 -1.21 -26.69 -12.51
CA VAL A 126 -1.18 -25.81 -13.69
C VAL A 126 -1.82 -24.46 -13.39
N VAL A 127 -2.99 -24.45 -12.73
CA VAL A 127 -3.70 -23.20 -12.39
C VAL A 127 -2.91 -22.39 -11.37
N ILE A 128 -2.25 -23.06 -10.42
CA ILE A 128 -1.44 -22.41 -9.39
C ILE A 128 -0.17 -21.80 -9.98
N SER A 129 0.46 -22.45 -10.96
CA SER A 129 1.59 -21.89 -11.70
C SER A 129 1.19 -20.66 -12.52
N ILE A 130 0.03 -20.69 -13.19
CA ILE A 130 -0.54 -19.52 -13.87
C ILE A 130 -0.77 -18.38 -12.88
N TYR A 131 -1.37 -18.68 -11.72
CA TYR A 131 -1.57 -17.69 -10.66
C TYR A 131 -0.25 -17.14 -10.11
N GLY A 132 0.79 -17.98 -9.96
CA GLY A 132 2.12 -17.54 -9.55
C GLY A 132 2.71 -16.53 -10.53
N THR A 133 2.57 -16.78 -11.83
CA THR A 133 3.01 -15.85 -12.89
C THR A 133 2.21 -14.55 -12.84
N LEU A 134 0.89 -14.64 -12.75
CA LEU A 134 0.00 -13.48 -12.64
C LEU A 134 0.30 -12.66 -11.36
N SER A 135 0.65 -13.35 -10.27
CA SER A 135 0.99 -12.73 -8.99
C SER A 135 2.23 -11.85 -9.06
N LYS A 136 3.20 -12.15 -9.92
CA LYS A 136 4.36 -11.27 -10.16
C LYS A 136 3.92 -9.89 -10.69
N PHE A 137 2.99 -9.89 -11.64
CA PHE A 137 2.44 -8.66 -12.20
C PHE A 137 1.59 -7.89 -11.18
N GLY A 138 0.68 -8.59 -10.49
CA GLY A 138 -0.15 -7.95 -9.45
C GLY A 138 0.64 -7.45 -8.25
N ALA A 139 1.76 -8.10 -7.91
CA ALA A 139 2.68 -7.63 -6.90
C ALA A 139 3.36 -6.31 -7.32
N GLY A 140 3.75 -6.18 -8.59
CA GLY A 140 4.23 -4.90 -9.14
C GLY A 140 3.17 -3.80 -9.08
N LEU A 141 1.92 -4.10 -9.44
CA LEU A 141 0.80 -3.15 -9.29
C LEU A 141 0.55 -2.76 -7.83
N PHE A 142 0.64 -3.70 -6.90
CA PHE A 142 0.50 -3.41 -5.47
C PHE A 142 1.60 -2.49 -4.97
N LEU A 143 2.85 -2.68 -5.40
CA LEU A 143 3.96 -1.77 -5.07
C LEU A 143 3.66 -0.33 -5.52
N LEU A 144 3.08 -0.15 -6.71
CA LEU A 144 2.64 1.18 -7.18
C LEU A 144 1.52 1.76 -6.31
N VAL A 145 0.53 0.95 -5.94
CA VAL A 145 -0.54 1.37 -5.01
C VAL A 145 0.04 1.73 -3.65
N GLN A 146 0.99 0.95 -3.13
CA GLN A 146 1.68 1.18 -1.87
C GLN A 146 2.42 2.52 -1.87
N VAL A 147 3.03 2.90 -2.99
CA VAL A 147 3.66 4.21 -3.17
C VAL A 147 2.64 5.34 -3.09
N ILE A 148 1.49 5.21 -3.76
CA ILE A 148 0.41 6.21 -3.68
C ILE A 148 -0.11 6.33 -2.24
N ILE A 149 -0.29 5.20 -1.54
CA ILE A 149 -0.67 5.18 -0.13
C ILE A 149 0.36 5.93 0.72
N LEU A 150 1.65 5.68 0.49
CA LEU A 150 2.74 6.32 1.23
C LEU A 150 2.75 7.84 0.99
N LEU A 151 2.53 8.28 -0.25
CA LEU A 151 2.42 9.70 -0.59
C LEU A 151 1.26 10.38 0.14
N ASP A 152 0.06 9.79 0.11
CA ASP A 152 -1.10 10.32 0.86
C ASP A 152 -0.83 10.37 2.37
N PHE A 153 -0.16 9.34 2.91
CA PHE A 153 0.24 9.29 4.31
C PHE A 153 1.20 10.43 4.68
N THR A 154 2.26 10.65 3.92
CA THR A 154 3.27 11.67 4.26
C THR A 154 2.72 13.09 4.15
N HIS A 155 1.91 13.37 3.12
CA HIS A 155 1.21 14.64 2.98
C HIS A 155 0.17 14.84 4.10
N SER A 156 -0.62 13.81 4.41
CA SER A 156 -1.60 13.89 5.51
C SER A 156 -0.94 14.10 6.87
N TRP A 157 0.22 13.47 7.10
CA TRP A 157 1.01 13.67 8.32
C TRP A 157 1.54 15.10 8.39
N ASN A 158 2.12 15.61 7.30
CA ASN A 158 2.56 16.99 7.21
C ASN A 158 1.42 17.96 7.54
N ASP A 159 0.29 17.84 6.86
CA ASP A 159 -0.84 18.76 7.00
C ASP A 159 -1.43 18.71 8.41
N ALA A 160 -1.47 17.52 9.04
CA ALA A 160 -1.96 17.37 10.41
C ALA A 160 -1.08 18.08 11.45
N TRP A 161 0.22 18.20 11.21
CA TRP A 161 1.15 18.92 12.09
C TRP A 161 1.17 20.42 11.77
N VAL A 162 1.09 20.80 10.49
CA VAL A 162 0.99 22.21 10.06
C VAL A 162 -0.31 22.84 10.56
N GLU A 163 -1.44 22.12 10.52
CA GLU A 163 -2.75 22.62 10.97
C GLU A 163 -2.80 22.95 12.48
N LYS A 164 -1.83 22.46 13.27
CA LYS A 164 -1.72 22.84 14.69
C LYS A 164 -1.28 24.27 14.89
N ASP A 165 -0.56 24.84 13.92
CA ASP A 165 -0.07 26.22 13.91
C ASP A 165 0.70 26.64 15.18
N GLU A 166 1.49 25.71 15.76
CA GLU A 166 2.38 26.00 16.89
C GLU A 166 3.85 25.77 16.50
N GLN A 167 4.74 26.62 17.01
CA GLN A 167 6.18 26.56 16.74
C GLN A 167 6.81 25.18 17.03
N LYS A 168 6.32 24.48 18.06
CA LYS A 168 6.81 23.14 18.44
C LYS A 168 6.60 22.11 17.32
N TRP A 169 5.48 22.16 16.61
CA TRP A 169 5.17 21.24 15.51
C TRP A 169 6.01 21.54 14.27
N TYR A 170 6.29 22.81 13.98
CA TYR A 170 7.22 23.20 12.91
C TYR A 170 8.66 22.74 13.19
N ILE A 171 9.13 22.88 14.44
CA ILE A 171 10.45 22.35 14.85
C ILE A 171 10.47 20.82 14.71
N ALA A 172 9.40 20.14 15.13
CA ALA A 172 9.29 18.69 14.99
C ALA A 172 9.30 18.25 13.51
N LEU A 173 8.57 18.95 12.63
CA LEU A 173 8.59 18.70 11.18
C LEU A 173 10.00 18.79 10.62
N LEU A 174 10.72 19.86 10.96
CA LEU A 174 12.09 20.08 10.49
C LEU A 174 13.04 19.00 11.04
N ALA A 175 12.95 18.68 12.34
CA ALA A 175 13.79 17.67 12.98
C ALA A 175 13.60 16.28 12.35
N VAL A 176 12.35 15.87 12.12
CA VAL A 176 12.03 14.60 11.44
C VAL A 176 12.54 14.62 10.01
N SER A 177 12.36 15.73 9.29
CA SER A 177 12.80 15.83 7.90
C SER A 177 14.31 15.71 7.74
N ILE A 178 15.07 16.42 8.60
CA ILE A 178 16.54 16.34 8.63
C ILE A 178 16.97 14.92 8.99
N GLY A 179 16.34 14.30 10.01
CA GLY A 179 16.63 12.92 10.41
C GLY A 179 16.41 11.92 9.28
N CYS A 180 15.30 12.04 8.54
CA CYS A 180 15.01 11.19 7.38
C CYS A 180 16.04 11.36 6.25
N TYR A 181 16.46 12.59 5.94
CA TYR A 181 17.49 12.82 4.93
C TYR A 181 18.86 12.27 5.36
N LEU A 182 19.29 12.54 6.59
CA LEU A 182 20.54 11.99 7.11
C LEU A 182 20.53 10.47 7.04
N LEU A 183 19.44 9.84 7.47
CA LEU A 183 19.28 8.39 7.37
C LEU A 183 19.33 7.90 5.92
N ALA A 184 18.63 8.56 4.99
CA ALA A 184 18.61 8.18 3.58
C ALA A 184 20.01 8.22 2.96
N PHE A 185 20.76 9.31 3.15
CA PHE A 185 22.11 9.47 2.60
C PHE A 185 23.14 8.56 3.28
N THR A 186 23.11 8.43 4.61
CA THR A 186 23.98 7.49 5.33
C THR A 186 23.69 6.05 4.94
N PHE A 187 22.42 5.67 4.81
CA PHE A 187 22.03 4.34 4.39
C PHE A 187 22.50 4.04 2.96
N SER A 188 22.29 4.94 2.00
CA SER A 188 22.85 4.81 0.64
C SER A 188 24.38 4.72 0.64
N GLY A 189 25.06 5.45 1.53
CA GLY A 189 26.50 5.31 1.77
C GLY A 189 26.91 3.90 2.21
N ILE A 190 26.14 3.28 3.11
CA ILE A 190 26.35 1.88 3.52
C ILE A 190 26.13 0.91 2.37
N LEU A 191 25.17 1.18 1.46
CA LEU A 191 24.93 0.34 0.28
C LEU A 191 26.16 0.27 -0.64
N PHE A 192 26.96 1.33 -0.77
CA PHE A 192 28.24 1.24 -1.50
C PHE A 192 29.19 0.23 -0.89
N ILE A 193 29.25 0.13 0.44
CA ILE A 193 30.13 -0.83 1.13
C ILE A 193 29.66 -2.27 0.88
N TRP A 194 28.35 -2.49 0.79
CA TRP A 194 27.77 -3.82 0.62
C TRP A 194 27.67 -4.29 -0.83
N PHE A 195 27.47 -3.37 -1.77
CA PHE A 195 27.13 -3.70 -3.17
C PHE A 195 28.20 -3.25 -4.20
N ASN A 196 29.34 -2.73 -3.73
CA ASN A 196 30.51 -2.41 -4.56
C ASN A 196 31.81 -2.97 -3.93
N PRO A 197 31.99 -4.30 -3.87
CA PRO A 197 33.21 -4.91 -3.36
C PRO A 197 34.42 -4.60 -4.24
N SER A 198 35.56 -4.30 -3.62
CA SER A 198 36.83 -4.03 -4.32
C SER A 198 37.25 -5.21 -5.20
N GLY A 199 37.47 -4.96 -6.50
CA GLY A 199 38.04 -5.94 -7.44
C GLY A 199 37.10 -6.42 -8.55
N ASN A 200 35.83 -6.01 -8.56
CA ASN A 200 34.88 -6.27 -9.65
C ASN A 200 34.29 -4.95 -10.20
N ASP A 201 33.86 -4.94 -11.46
CA ASP A 201 33.13 -3.81 -12.03
C ASP A 201 31.63 -3.91 -11.67
N CYS A 202 31.22 -3.16 -10.65
CA CYS A 202 29.85 -3.11 -10.13
C CYS A 202 29.11 -1.84 -10.58
N GLY A 203 29.36 -1.39 -11.81
CA GLY A 203 28.80 -0.15 -12.37
C GLY A 203 27.27 -0.07 -12.31
N LEU A 204 26.55 -1.19 -12.44
CA LEU A 204 25.08 -1.20 -12.37
C LEU A 204 24.57 -0.85 -10.96
N ASN A 205 25.17 -1.45 -9.92
CA ASN A 205 24.80 -1.20 -8.53
C ASN A 205 25.16 0.23 -8.13
N ILE A 206 26.34 0.70 -8.56
CA ILE A 206 26.77 2.09 -8.39
C ILE A 206 25.75 3.03 -9.05
N PHE A 207 25.33 2.76 -10.28
CA PHE A 207 24.34 3.56 -10.98
C PHE A 207 23.02 3.64 -10.20
N PHE A 208 22.47 2.51 -9.72
CA PHE A 208 21.24 2.52 -8.93
C PHE A 208 21.36 3.35 -7.66
N ILE A 209 22.45 3.18 -6.89
CA ILE A 209 22.67 3.93 -5.63
C ILE A 209 22.85 5.43 -5.90
N VAL A 210 23.69 5.79 -6.88
CA VAL A 210 23.94 7.20 -7.24
C VAL A 210 22.66 7.86 -7.72
N MET A 211 21.89 7.21 -8.59
CA MET A 211 20.61 7.73 -9.06
C MET A 211 19.62 7.93 -7.90
N THR A 212 19.56 6.99 -6.94
CA THR A 212 18.74 7.13 -5.72
C THR A 212 19.11 8.41 -4.95
N MET A 213 20.40 8.67 -4.78
CA MET A 213 20.90 9.87 -4.08
C MET A 213 20.61 11.16 -4.85
N ILE A 214 20.76 11.14 -6.18
CA ILE A 214 20.41 12.28 -7.05
C ILE A 214 18.91 12.58 -6.94
N LEU A 215 18.06 11.54 -6.97
CA LEU A 215 16.61 11.70 -6.80
C LEU A 215 16.28 12.31 -5.44
N ALA A 216 16.84 11.78 -4.35
CA ALA A 216 16.65 12.31 -3.01
C ALA A 216 17.05 13.80 -2.88
N PHE A 217 18.18 14.17 -3.46
CA PHE A 217 18.61 15.57 -3.52
C PHE A 217 17.65 16.43 -4.36
N SER A 218 17.21 15.92 -5.52
CA SER A 218 16.27 16.62 -6.40
C SER A 218 14.93 16.90 -5.70
N PHE A 219 14.44 15.96 -4.89
CA PHE A 219 13.21 16.13 -4.10
C PHE A 219 13.34 17.26 -3.10
N ALA A 220 14.49 17.41 -2.44
CA ALA A 220 14.73 18.51 -1.50
C ALA A 220 14.72 19.86 -2.22
N VAL A 221 15.43 19.96 -3.35
CA VAL A 221 15.51 21.19 -4.15
C VAL A 221 14.14 21.61 -4.67
N ILE A 222 13.35 20.67 -5.21
CA ILE A 222 12.02 20.96 -5.75
C ILE A 222 11.06 21.34 -4.62
N ALA A 223 11.11 20.64 -3.48
CA ALA A 223 10.23 20.94 -2.34
C ALA A 223 10.51 22.30 -1.69
N LEU A 224 11.76 22.78 -1.72
CA LEU A 224 12.15 24.09 -1.20
C LEU A 224 11.98 25.23 -2.23
N HIS A 225 11.68 24.92 -3.48
CA HIS A 225 11.59 25.93 -4.53
C HIS A 225 10.39 26.86 -4.29
N PRO A 226 10.57 28.21 -4.20
CA PRO A 226 9.51 29.14 -3.76
C PRO A 226 8.23 29.14 -4.60
N ARG A 227 8.28 28.66 -5.85
CA ARG A 227 7.09 28.57 -6.71
C ARG A 227 6.25 27.33 -6.46
N VAL A 228 6.80 26.32 -5.78
CA VAL A 228 6.11 25.07 -5.46
C VAL A 228 5.71 25.15 -4.00
N ASN A 229 4.42 24.93 -3.69
CA ASN A 229 3.95 24.81 -2.30
C ASN A 229 4.34 23.44 -1.72
N GLY A 230 5.64 23.15 -1.70
CA GLY A 230 6.22 21.91 -1.21
C GLY A 230 6.44 21.93 0.30
N SER A 231 6.63 20.74 0.87
CA SER A 231 7.08 20.58 2.26
C SER A 231 8.25 19.60 2.31
N LEU A 232 9.17 19.83 3.25
CA LEU A 232 10.37 19.03 3.42
C LEU A 232 10.07 17.64 4.01
N LEU A 233 9.00 17.49 4.80
CA LEU A 233 8.67 16.21 5.43
C LEU A 233 8.30 15.15 4.37
N PRO A 234 7.32 15.35 3.47
CA PRO A 234 7.06 14.40 2.39
C PRO A 234 8.31 14.10 1.56
N ALA A 235 9.10 15.11 1.19
CA ALA A 235 10.32 14.95 0.40
C ALA A 235 11.34 14.01 1.07
N SER A 236 11.58 14.22 2.36
CA SER A 236 12.54 13.45 3.14
C SER A 236 12.10 11.99 3.37
N VAL A 237 10.82 11.76 3.68
CA VAL A 237 10.30 10.40 3.92
C VAL A 237 10.29 9.60 2.61
N ILE A 238 9.91 10.22 1.49
CA ILE A 238 9.95 9.57 0.17
C ILE A 238 11.40 9.28 -0.24
N SER A 239 12.35 10.17 0.06
CA SER A 239 13.77 9.92 -0.19
C SER A 239 14.29 8.71 0.59
N LEU A 240 13.92 8.59 1.86
CA LEU A 240 14.26 7.42 2.69
C LEU A 240 13.62 6.14 2.16
N TYR A 241 12.37 6.22 1.69
CA TYR A 241 11.70 5.09 1.07
C TYR A 241 12.39 4.65 -0.24
N CYS A 242 12.81 5.58 -1.09
CA CYS A 242 13.58 5.24 -2.29
C CYS A 242 14.88 4.51 -1.93
N ALA A 243 15.61 4.98 -0.92
CA ALA A 243 16.81 4.29 -0.42
C ALA A 243 16.49 2.87 0.11
N TYR A 244 15.35 2.69 0.79
CA TYR A 244 14.86 1.38 1.21
C TYR A 244 14.52 0.46 0.02
N VAL A 245 13.80 0.97 -0.99
CA VAL A 245 13.44 0.20 -2.19
C VAL A 245 14.70 -0.21 -2.94
N CYS A 246 15.66 0.71 -3.14
CA CYS A 246 16.97 0.43 -3.73
C CYS A 246 17.71 -0.68 -2.98
N TYR A 247 17.80 -0.61 -1.64
CA TYR A 247 18.38 -1.68 -0.83
C TYR A 247 17.70 -3.03 -1.05
N THR A 248 16.37 -3.07 -1.04
CA THR A 248 15.65 -4.34 -1.26
C THR A 248 15.81 -4.84 -2.69
N GLY A 249 15.97 -3.94 -3.67
CA GLY A 249 16.29 -4.28 -5.05
C GLY A 249 17.65 -4.95 -5.18
N LEU A 250 18.70 -4.29 -4.69
CA LEU A 250 20.07 -4.83 -4.72
C LEU A 250 20.19 -6.13 -3.90
N SER A 251 19.48 -6.23 -2.78
CA SER A 251 19.46 -7.47 -1.96
C SER A 251 18.84 -8.67 -2.69
N SER A 252 18.06 -8.42 -3.75
CA SER A 252 17.43 -9.44 -4.59
C SER A 252 18.26 -9.85 -5.81
N GLU A 253 19.50 -9.37 -5.92
CA GLU A 253 20.41 -9.77 -6.99
C GLU A 253 20.69 -11.28 -6.99
N PRO A 254 20.87 -11.91 -8.16
CA PRO A 254 21.26 -13.31 -8.25
C PRO A 254 22.55 -13.62 -7.48
N ARG A 255 22.66 -14.85 -6.95
CA ARG A 255 23.78 -15.26 -6.08
C ARG A 255 25.12 -15.36 -6.78
N ASP A 256 25.09 -15.66 -8.07
CA ASP A 256 26.24 -15.71 -8.95
C ASP A 256 26.77 -14.31 -9.29
N TYR A 257 26.04 -13.24 -8.94
CA TYR A 257 26.48 -11.88 -9.17
C TYR A 257 27.50 -11.43 -8.11
N ALA A 258 28.74 -11.21 -8.55
CA ALA A 258 29.89 -10.92 -7.68
C ALA A 258 29.77 -9.62 -6.86
N CYS A 259 28.84 -8.73 -7.22
CA CYS A 259 28.70 -7.42 -6.60
C CYS A 259 27.84 -7.42 -5.33
N ASN A 260 27.06 -8.47 -5.07
CA ASN A 260 26.24 -8.56 -3.87
C ASN A 260 27.04 -9.14 -2.69
N GLY A 261 27.64 -8.25 -1.87
CA GLY A 261 28.42 -8.61 -0.69
C GLY A 261 27.59 -9.18 0.48
N LEU A 262 26.26 -9.25 0.35
CA LEU A 262 25.35 -9.76 1.36
C LEU A 262 25.14 -11.29 1.28
N HIS A 263 25.71 -11.97 0.29
CA HIS A 263 25.58 -13.43 0.09
C HIS A 263 26.02 -14.25 1.32
N ASN A 264 27.09 -13.85 2.00
CA ASN A 264 27.60 -14.55 3.19
C ASN A 264 26.70 -14.39 4.44
N LYS A 265 25.74 -13.45 4.41
CA LYS A 265 24.72 -13.22 5.44
C LYS A 265 23.29 -13.48 4.94
N SER A 266 23.18 -14.19 3.81
CA SER A 266 21.97 -14.27 2.98
C SER A 266 20.71 -14.70 3.70
N LYS A 267 20.78 -15.66 4.65
CA LYS A 267 19.58 -16.14 5.36
C LYS A 267 18.98 -15.07 6.29
N ALA A 268 19.83 -14.34 7.02
CA ALA A 268 19.38 -13.27 7.92
C ALA A 268 18.83 -12.08 7.12
N VAL A 269 19.50 -11.73 6.02
CA VAL A 269 19.12 -10.65 5.11
C VAL A 269 17.81 -10.95 4.40
N SER A 270 17.65 -12.15 3.82
CA SER A 270 16.40 -12.56 3.16
C SER A 270 15.24 -12.61 4.16
N THR A 271 15.50 -13.02 5.41
CA THR A 271 14.48 -13.01 6.46
C THR A 271 14.11 -11.57 6.86
N SER A 272 15.09 -10.66 6.98
CA SER A 272 14.82 -9.27 7.34
C SER A 272 14.07 -8.51 6.24
N THR A 273 14.45 -8.68 4.97
CA THR A 273 13.74 -8.06 3.83
C THR A 273 12.30 -8.56 3.73
N LEU A 274 12.07 -9.85 3.97
CA LEU A 274 10.75 -10.45 4.03
C LEU A 274 9.91 -9.90 5.21
N ILE A 275 10.48 -9.81 6.41
CA ILE A 275 9.75 -9.26 7.57
C ILE A 275 9.40 -7.80 7.34
N LEU A 276 10.36 -7.00 6.84
CA LEU A 276 10.14 -5.60 6.53
C LEU A 276 9.08 -5.44 5.44
N GLY A 277 9.12 -6.22 4.37
CA GLY A 277 8.12 -6.18 3.30
C GLY A 277 6.71 -6.55 3.79
N MET A 278 6.58 -7.56 4.67
CA MET A 278 5.30 -7.90 5.29
C MET A 278 4.79 -6.77 6.19
N LEU A 279 5.66 -6.21 7.02
CA LEU A 279 5.30 -5.12 7.92
C LEU A 279 4.81 -3.90 7.13
N THR A 280 5.57 -3.48 6.11
CA THR A 280 5.20 -2.36 5.23
C THR A 280 3.85 -2.63 4.55
N THR A 281 3.62 -3.85 4.05
CA THR A 281 2.34 -4.24 3.44
C THR A 281 1.17 -4.11 4.41
N VAL A 282 1.31 -4.67 5.62
CA VAL A 282 0.27 -4.61 6.65
C VAL A 282 -0.01 -3.17 7.05
N LEU A 283 1.03 -2.33 7.22
CA LEU A 283 0.88 -0.92 7.55
C LEU A 283 0.19 -0.14 6.42
N SER A 284 0.56 -0.37 5.15
CA SER A 284 -0.07 0.28 3.99
C SER A 284 -1.56 -0.06 3.88
N VAL A 285 -1.90 -1.34 3.99
CA VAL A 285 -3.30 -1.79 3.91
C VAL A 285 -4.11 -1.33 5.13
N LEU A 286 -3.51 -1.33 6.32
CA LEU A 286 -4.14 -0.78 7.53
C LEU A 286 -4.42 0.72 7.38
N TYR A 287 -3.44 1.49 6.91
CA TYR A 287 -3.60 2.92 6.66
C TYR A 287 -4.72 3.17 5.64
N SER A 288 -4.73 2.42 4.52
CA SER A 288 -5.78 2.51 3.50
C SER A 288 -7.18 2.27 4.10
N ALA A 289 -7.32 1.25 4.96
CA ALA A 289 -8.59 0.96 5.63
C ALA A 289 -9.04 2.05 6.61
N VAL A 290 -8.11 2.59 7.41
CA VAL A 290 -8.40 3.70 8.32
C VAL A 290 -8.76 4.97 7.55
N ARG A 291 -8.05 5.25 6.45
CA ARG A 291 -8.31 6.40 5.57
C ARG A 291 -9.69 6.33 4.94
N ALA A 292 -10.07 5.16 4.41
CA ALA A 292 -11.40 4.91 3.85
C ALA A 292 -12.53 5.15 4.89
N GLY A 293 -12.31 4.73 6.14
CA GLY A 293 -13.24 4.99 7.24
C GLY A 293 -13.30 6.45 7.71
N SER A 294 -12.28 7.26 7.42
CA SER A 294 -12.15 8.66 7.89
C SER A 294 -12.79 9.70 6.95
N SER A 295 -13.49 9.29 5.89
CA SER A 295 -14.19 10.18 4.92
C SER A 295 -13.28 11.11 4.11
N THR A 296 -12.00 10.77 3.94
CA THR A 296 -11.05 11.54 3.11
C THR A 296 -10.68 10.70 1.88
N THR A 297 -11.09 11.16 0.70
CA THR A 297 -11.02 10.41 -0.56
C THR A 297 -9.59 10.16 -1.01
N PHE A 298 -9.29 8.90 -1.34
CA PHE A 298 -7.99 8.37 -1.78
C PHE A 298 -7.51 8.87 -3.17
N LEU A 299 -8.36 9.57 -3.91
CA LEU A 299 -8.11 10.01 -5.30
C LEU A 299 -8.29 11.52 -5.51
N SER A 300 -8.40 12.30 -4.44
CA SER A 300 -8.29 13.75 -4.56
C SER A 300 -6.80 14.11 -4.72
N PRO A 301 -6.42 14.95 -5.70
CA PRO A 301 -5.05 15.43 -5.84
C PRO A 301 -4.53 15.95 -4.48
N PRO A 302 -3.30 15.63 -4.08
CA PRO A 302 -2.73 16.19 -2.85
C PRO A 302 -2.74 17.70 -3.02
N SER A 303 -3.36 18.39 -2.06
CA SER A 303 -3.54 19.85 -1.96
C SER A 303 -4.21 20.58 -3.14
N SER A 304 -5.40 20.13 -3.56
CA SER A 304 -6.39 21.16 -3.96
C SER A 304 -6.51 22.14 -2.78
N PRO A 305 -6.50 23.47 -2.99
CA PRO A 305 -6.72 24.41 -1.91
C PRO A 305 -7.99 23.94 -1.22
N LYS A 306 -7.92 23.65 0.10
CA LYS A 306 -9.11 23.70 0.93
C LYS A 306 -9.72 25.06 0.61
N SER A 307 -10.73 25.07 -0.27
CA SER A 307 -11.59 26.22 -0.43
C SER A 307 -11.99 26.55 1.00
N GLY A 308 -11.59 27.73 1.46
CA GLY A 308 -11.94 28.29 2.75
C GLY A 308 -13.44 28.56 2.88
N GLY A 309 -14.29 27.70 2.31
CA GLY A 309 -15.70 27.60 2.62
C GLY A 309 -15.85 26.79 3.90
N LYS A 310 -15.77 27.47 5.05
CA LYS A 310 -16.70 27.14 6.13
C LYS A 310 -18.07 27.03 5.46
N LYS A 311 -18.67 25.83 5.43
CA LYS A 311 -20.10 25.74 5.09
C LYS A 311 -20.82 26.73 6.01
N PRO A 312 -21.67 27.63 5.50
CA PRO A 312 -22.38 28.56 6.34
C PRO A 312 -23.13 27.76 7.40
N LEU A 313 -22.85 28.07 8.66
CA LEU A 313 -23.80 27.87 9.73
C LEU A 313 -25.10 28.51 9.27
N LEU A 314 -26.14 27.68 9.16
CA LEU A 314 -27.48 28.03 8.75
C LEU A 314 -27.91 29.38 9.31
N GLU A 315 -28.22 30.29 8.39
CA GLU A 315 -28.90 31.55 8.67
C GLU A 315 -30.43 31.32 8.68
N SER A 316 -31.05 32.04 9.61
CA SER A 316 -32.48 32.34 9.82
C SER A 316 -33.46 31.19 10.07
N GLU A 317 -33.89 31.11 11.33
CA GLU A 317 -35.29 30.85 11.68
C GLU A 317 -36.21 31.73 10.81
N ASP A 318 -37.24 31.14 10.20
CA ASP A 318 -38.63 31.57 10.39
C ASP A 318 -39.64 30.60 9.71
N THR A 319 -40.49 30.04 10.58
CA THR A 319 -41.95 29.88 10.46
C THR A 319 -42.60 28.78 9.58
N GLU A 320 -43.24 27.86 10.33
CA GLU A 320 -44.49 27.12 10.10
C GLU A 320 -44.62 25.91 9.15
N SER A 321 -45.05 24.82 9.80
CA SER A 321 -46.09 23.86 9.40
C SER A 321 -45.86 22.98 8.17
N GLY A 322 -45.57 21.70 8.44
CA GLY A 322 -45.76 20.62 7.48
C GLY A 322 -45.06 19.35 7.93
N LYS A 323 -45.81 18.36 8.46
CA LYS A 323 -45.34 16.98 8.61
C LYS A 323 -45.17 16.36 7.22
N GLU A 324 -44.10 16.70 6.53
CA GLU A 324 -43.60 15.90 5.42
C GLU A 324 -42.55 14.94 5.98
N LYS A 325 -42.76 13.64 5.73
CA LYS A 325 -41.70 12.65 5.87
C LYS A 325 -40.58 13.09 4.93
N LYS A 326 -39.56 13.79 5.46
CA LYS A 326 -38.28 13.94 4.77
C LYS A 326 -37.78 12.52 4.51
N GLU A 327 -37.93 12.05 3.27
CA GLU A 327 -37.12 10.96 2.76
C GLU A 327 -35.67 11.35 3.09
N GLU A 328 -35.00 10.58 3.94
CA GLU A 328 -33.57 10.80 4.19
C GLU A 328 -32.87 10.66 2.85
N GLU A 329 -32.44 11.79 2.26
CA GLU A 329 -31.66 11.78 1.02
C GLU A 329 -30.52 10.76 1.15
N ALA A 330 -30.45 9.84 0.19
CA ALA A 330 -29.48 8.76 0.20
C ALA A 330 -28.07 9.34 0.23
N LYS A 331 -27.34 9.08 1.32
CA LYS A 331 -25.99 9.60 1.51
C LYS A 331 -25.05 8.95 0.49
N PRO A 332 -24.24 9.73 -0.25
CA PRO A 332 -23.24 9.15 -1.14
C PRO A 332 -22.17 8.39 -0.35
N VAL A 333 -21.64 7.33 -0.95
CA VAL A 333 -20.52 6.58 -0.34
C VAL A 333 -19.25 7.44 -0.30
N SER A 334 -18.45 7.31 0.76
CA SER A 334 -17.26 8.14 0.98
C SER A 334 -16.04 7.71 0.16
N TYR A 335 -16.03 6.50 -0.38
CA TYR A 335 -14.96 5.97 -1.24
C TYR A 335 -15.51 4.83 -2.12
N SER A 336 -14.72 4.44 -3.13
CA SER A 336 -15.08 3.31 -4.01
C SER A 336 -14.84 1.98 -3.30
N TYR A 337 -15.91 1.24 -3.01
CA TYR A 337 -15.85 -0.12 -2.43
C TYR A 337 -15.11 -1.11 -3.33
N THR A 338 -15.27 -1.00 -4.66
CA THR A 338 -14.51 -1.83 -5.61
C THR A 338 -13.02 -1.58 -5.48
N PHE A 339 -12.60 -0.32 -5.47
CA PHE A 339 -11.18 0.02 -5.39
C PHE A 339 -10.58 -0.43 -4.06
N PHE A 340 -11.31 -0.26 -2.97
CA PHE A 340 -10.93 -0.78 -1.65
C PHE A 340 -10.60 -2.27 -1.70
N HIS A 341 -11.53 -3.11 -2.19
CA HIS A 341 -11.31 -4.55 -2.27
C HIS A 341 -10.20 -4.93 -3.26
N LEU A 342 -10.03 -4.16 -4.33
CA LEU A 342 -8.94 -4.36 -5.29
C LEU A 342 -7.56 -4.18 -4.64
N ILE A 343 -7.40 -3.21 -3.71
CA ILE A 343 -6.15 -3.05 -2.94
C ILE A 343 -5.83 -4.34 -2.16
N PHE A 344 -6.81 -4.94 -1.49
CA PHE A 344 -6.61 -6.20 -0.75
C PHE A 344 -6.33 -7.39 -1.67
N ALA A 345 -6.95 -7.44 -2.85
CA ALA A 345 -6.66 -8.47 -3.86
C ALA A 345 -5.20 -8.36 -4.33
N LEU A 346 -4.74 -7.16 -4.70
CA LEU A 346 -3.36 -6.90 -5.10
C LEU A 346 -2.37 -7.15 -3.96
N ALA A 347 -2.71 -6.76 -2.72
CA ALA A 347 -1.90 -7.05 -1.53
C ALA A 347 -1.73 -8.56 -1.31
N SER A 348 -2.74 -9.36 -1.66
CA SER A 348 -2.69 -10.82 -1.55
C SER A 348 -1.68 -11.43 -2.53
N MET A 349 -1.64 -10.91 -3.75
CA MET A 349 -0.67 -11.31 -4.79
C MET A 349 0.75 -10.91 -4.39
N TYR A 350 0.93 -9.67 -3.89
CA TYR A 350 2.22 -9.21 -3.37
C TYR A 350 2.73 -10.07 -2.21
N SER A 351 1.85 -10.36 -1.26
CA SER A 351 2.19 -11.19 -0.10
C SER A 351 2.57 -12.61 -0.50
N ALA A 352 1.95 -13.15 -1.56
CA ALA A 352 2.33 -14.42 -2.15
C ALA A 352 3.77 -14.38 -2.65
N MET A 353 4.12 -13.38 -3.46
CA MET A 353 5.46 -13.24 -4.04
C MET A 353 6.54 -13.01 -2.99
N LEU A 354 6.23 -12.23 -1.96
CA LEU A 354 7.13 -12.02 -0.83
C LEU A 354 7.40 -13.31 -0.04
N LEU A 355 6.37 -14.14 0.16
CA LEU A 355 6.48 -15.40 0.89
C LEU A 355 7.01 -16.57 0.05
N SER A 356 6.81 -16.55 -1.28
CA SER A 356 7.28 -17.58 -2.20
C SER A 356 8.63 -17.26 -2.83
N GLY A 357 9.05 -15.99 -2.81
CA GLY A 357 10.40 -15.58 -3.20
C GLY A 357 10.58 -15.17 -4.66
N TRP A 358 9.54 -14.67 -5.32
CA TRP A 358 9.55 -14.10 -6.68
C TRP A 358 10.06 -15.00 -7.84
N THR A 359 10.55 -16.22 -7.57
CA THR A 359 11.09 -17.16 -8.58
C THR A 359 9.98 -17.94 -9.30
N SER A 360 10.28 -18.41 -10.51
CA SER A 360 9.41 -19.34 -11.25
C SER A 360 9.69 -20.78 -10.80
N SER A 361 8.67 -21.62 -10.74
CA SER A 361 8.72 -23.02 -10.26
C SER A 361 9.65 -23.97 -11.06
N ASN A 362 10.30 -23.50 -12.11
CA ASN A 362 11.16 -24.29 -13.00
C ASN A 362 12.67 -24.02 -12.83
N ASP A 363 13.06 -22.97 -12.08
CA ASP A 363 14.47 -22.65 -11.90
C ASP A 363 15.01 -23.34 -10.64
N SER A 364 16.10 -24.08 -10.81
CA SER A 364 16.72 -24.91 -9.78
C SER A 364 17.10 -24.11 -8.52
N SER A 365 16.61 -24.61 -7.39
CA SER A 365 17.13 -24.52 -6.02
C SER A 365 18.19 -23.46 -5.74
N ASP A 366 17.76 -22.27 -5.30
CA ASP A 366 18.30 -21.66 -4.07
C ASP A 366 17.63 -20.34 -3.66
N MET A 367 16.65 -20.46 -2.75
CA MET A 367 16.06 -19.42 -1.90
C MET A 367 15.29 -18.26 -2.56
N ILE A 368 14.73 -17.45 -1.66
CA ILE A 368 13.50 -16.68 -1.75
C ILE A 368 13.88 -15.20 -1.91
N ASP A 369 13.44 -14.60 -3.01
CA ASP A 369 13.65 -13.21 -3.43
C ASP A 369 14.97 -12.92 -4.18
N VAL A 370 15.43 -13.87 -5.01
CA VAL A 370 16.64 -13.72 -5.84
C VAL A 370 16.30 -13.83 -7.32
N GLY A 371 16.72 -12.84 -8.10
CA GLY A 371 16.54 -12.82 -9.54
C GLY A 371 16.43 -11.40 -10.09
N TRP A 372 17.00 -11.17 -11.28
CA TRP A 372 16.97 -9.87 -11.96
C TRP A 372 15.56 -9.29 -12.11
N THR A 373 14.53 -10.12 -12.24
CA THR A 373 13.14 -9.65 -12.29
C THR A 373 12.73 -8.91 -11.02
N SER A 374 13.08 -9.42 -9.83
CA SER A 374 12.76 -8.76 -8.55
C SER A 374 13.50 -7.42 -8.43
N VAL A 375 14.78 -7.40 -8.81
CA VAL A 375 15.62 -6.19 -8.86
C VAL A 375 14.94 -5.12 -9.72
N TRP A 376 14.63 -5.43 -10.98
CA TRP A 376 14.05 -4.46 -11.91
C TRP A 376 12.66 -3.99 -11.50
N VAL A 377 11.79 -4.86 -10.98
CA VAL A 377 10.47 -4.45 -10.48
C VAL A 377 10.61 -3.41 -9.36
N ARG A 378 11.56 -3.59 -8.44
CA ARG A 378 11.81 -2.66 -7.33
C ARG A 378 12.44 -1.35 -7.82
N ILE A 379 13.46 -1.41 -8.67
CA ILE A 379 14.11 -0.20 -9.23
C ILE A 379 13.15 0.62 -10.10
N CYS A 380 12.35 -0.03 -10.97
CA CYS A 380 11.33 0.68 -11.74
C CYS A 380 10.24 1.27 -10.84
N THR A 381 9.85 0.58 -9.76
CA THR A 381 8.92 1.13 -8.76
C THR A 381 9.50 2.39 -8.12
N GLU A 382 10.80 2.42 -7.81
CA GLU A 382 11.48 3.59 -7.28
C GLU A 382 11.42 4.78 -8.26
N TRP A 383 11.72 4.55 -9.55
CA TRP A 383 11.67 5.61 -10.56
C TRP A 383 10.25 6.13 -10.79
N VAL A 384 9.25 5.23 -10.79
CA VAL A 384 7.84 5.64 -10.85
C VAL A 384 7.44 6.42 -9.60
N THR A 385 7.95 6.04 -8.42
CA THR A 385 7.74 6.80 -7.18
C THR A 385 8.28 8.22 -7.30
N ALA A 386 9.50 8.35 -7.80
CA ALA A 386 10.13 9.64 -8.04
C ALA A 386 9.31 10.50 -9.01
N LEU A 387 8.89 9.92 -10.12
CA LEU A 387 8.06 10.59 -11.12
C LEU A 387 6.73 11.04 -10.54
N LEU A 388 6.03 10.17 -9.80
CA LEU A 388 4.75 10.49 -9.18
C LEU A 388 4.87 11.57 -8.10
N TYR A 389 5.95 11.56 -7.31
CA TYR A 389 6.20 12.58 -6.30
C TYR A 389 6.52 13.94 -6.93
N VAL A 390 7.43 13.98 -7.91
CA VAL A 390 7.74 15.23 -8.62
C VAL A 390 6.50 15.74 -9.35
N TRP A 391 5.74 14.85 -9.99
CA TRP A 391 4.49 15.19 -10.63
C TRP A 391 3.46 15.75 -9.64
N SER A 392 3.32 15.18 -8.44
CA SER A 392 2.36 15.69 -7.45
C SER A 392 2.68 17.13 -7.05
N LEU A 393 3.96 17.47 -6.86
CA LEU A 393 4.43 18.82 -6.58
C LEU A 393 4.21 19.81 -7.75
N LEU A 394 4.39 19.36 -8.99
CA LEU A 394 4.25 20.22 -10.19
C LEU A 394 2.79 20.35 -10.66
N ALA A 395 1.96 19.33 -10.49
CA ALA A 395 0.53 19.37 -10.77
C ALA A 395 -0.17 20.42 -9.89
N LEU A 396 0.27 20.55 -8.64
CA LEU A 396 -0.12 21.61 -7.73
C LEU A 396 0.20 23.00 -8.29
N TYR A 397 1.42 23.20 -8.76
CA TYR A 397 1.85 24.46 -9.37
C TYR A 397 1.04 24.83 -10.63
N SER A 398 0.81 23.86 -11.52
CA SER A 398 0.05 24.08 -12.76
C SER A 398 -1.44 24.36 -12.49
N SER A 399 -2.06 23.70 -11.50
CA SER A 399 -3.44 24.00 -11.10
C SER A 399 -3.59 25.41 -10.49
N LEU A 400 -2.58 25.89 -9.75
CA LEU A 400 -2.53 27.26 -9.22
C LEU A 400 -2.39 28.30 -10.35
N ILE A 401 -1.56 28.05 -11.36
CA ILE A 401 -1.46 28.91 -12.54
C ILE A 401 -2.80 29.01 -13.27
N VAL A 402 -3.45 27.87 -13.55
CA VAL A 402 -4.76 27.85 -14.23
C VAL A 402 -5.84 28.56 -13.40
N SER A 403 -5.76 28.51 -12.07
CA SER A 403 -6.65 29.28 -11.19
C SER A 403 -6.37 30.79 -11.20
N SER A 404 -5.10 31.20 -11.33
CA SER A 404 -4.66 32.60 -11.43
C SER A 404 -5.07 33.25 -12.76
N PHE A 405 -5.22 32.45 -13.82
CA PHE A 405 -5.72 32.89 -15.13
C PHE A 405 -7.25 32.88 -15.26
N ARG A 406 -8.01 32.46 -14.24
CA ARG A 406 -9.47 32.52 -14.27
C ARG A 406 -9.91 33.93 -13.86
N PRO A 407 -10.53 34.74 -14.75
CA PRO A 407 -11.01 36.06 -14.37
C PRO A 407 -12.07 35.94 -13.27
N PRO A 408 -12.15 36.91 -12.33
CA PRO A 408 -13.19 36.92 -11.31
C PRO A 408 -14.55 37.02 -12.00
N ILE A 409 -15.37 35.99 -11.82
CA ILE A 409 -16.79 36.06 -12.16
C ILE A 409 -17.42 36.93 -11.07
N TYR A 410 -17.57 38.22 -11.36
CA TYR A 410 -18.47 39.08 -10.61
C TYR A 410 -19.89 38.61 -10.92
N ASN A 411 -20.56 38.00 -9.93
CA ASN A 411 -22.01 37.89 -9.89
C ASN A 411 -22.56 38.96 -8.95
#